data_AF-A0A816PP42-F1
#
_entry.id   AF-A0A816PP42-F1
#
_cell.length_a   1.000
_cell.length_b   1.000
_cell.length_c   1.000
_cell.angle_alpha   90.00
_cell.angle_beta   90.00
_cell.angle_gamma   90.00
#
_symmetry.space_group_name_H-M   'P 1'
#
loop_
_entity.id
_entity.type
_entity.pdbx_description
1 polymer ?
#
loop_
_entity_poly.entity_id
_entity_poly.type
_entity_poly.pdbx_seq_one_letter_code
_entity_poly.pdbx_strand_id
1 'polypeptide(L)' 'MVRLGVCAEGLIVPVIFEDATMNAQKYIKEVLPVALKSGKKMLGKNWTYQQDGATPHTHHLSQKLCVDHFPSSYGLELRN' A
#
# COMPACT_ATOMS: atom_id res chain seq x y z
N MET A 1 -8.96 11.05 8.31
CA MET A 1 -8.62 9.61 8.20
C MET A 1 -7.09 9.45 8.20
N VAL A 2 -6.54 8.43 8.86
CA VAL A 2 -5.09 8.14 8.83
C VAL A 2 -4.86 6.79 8.18
N ARG A 3 -3.92 6.73 7.24
CA ARG A 3 -3.42 5.47 6.67
C ARG A 3 -2.04 5.19 7.26
N LEU A 4 -1.90 4.01 7.85
CA LEU A 4 -0.68 3.52 8.46
C LEU A 4 -0.21 2.22 7.82
N GLY A 5 1.06 1.90 8.03
CA GLY A 5 1.61 0.58 7.81
C GLY A 5 2.69 0.32 8.86
N VAL A 6 2.95 -0.96 9.09
CA VAL A 6 3.88 -1.39 10.12
C VAL A 6 4.66 -2.58 9.58
N CYS A 7 5.89 -2.72 10.02
CA CYS A 7 6.73 -3.87 9.78
C CYS A 7 7.57 -4.17 11.03
N ALA A 8 8.41 -5.21 10.99
CA ALA A 8 9.27 -5.59 12.11
C ALA A 8 10.20 -4.45 12.58
N GLU A 9 10.61 -3.57 11.67
CA GLU A 9 11.47 -2.40 11.95
C GLU A 9 10.70 -1.18 12.47
N GLY A 10 9.38 -1.28 12.62
CA GLY A 10 8.51 -0.23 13.16
C GLY A 10 7.49 0.33 12.17
N LEU A 11 7.02 1.54 12.47
CA LEU A 11 5.97 2.23 11.72
C LEU A 11 6.51 2.87 10.44
N ILE A 12 5.78 2.72 9.34
CA ILE A 12 6.02 3.53 8.14
C ILE A 12 5.45 4.93 8.34
N VAL A 13 5.90 5.89 7.51
CA VAL A 13 5.40 7.27 7.54
C VAL A 13 3.88 7.28 7.35
N PRO A 14 3.10 7.81 8.32
CA PRO A 14 1.65 7.88 8.18
C PRO A 14 1.25 8.88 7.10
N VAL A 15 0.16 8.59 6.40
CA VAL A 15 -0.49 9.55 5.50
C VAL A 15 -1.79 10.02 6.15
N ILE A 16 -1.91 11.32 6.37
CA ILE A 16 -3.03 11.95 7.06
C ILE A 16 -3.91 12.63 6.01
N PHE A 17 -5.21 12.33 6.06
CA PHE A 17 -6.23 12.93 5.20
C PHE A 17 -7.22 13.70 6.08
N GLU A 18 -7.39 15.00 5.83
CA GLU A 18 -8.25 15.86 6.66
C GLU A 18 -9.74 15.56 6.42
N ASP A 19 -10.23 15.62 5.17
CA ASP A 19 -11.63 15.32 4.86
C ASP A 19 -11.79 14.64 3.48
N ALA A 20 -11.74 13.31 3.45
CA ALA A 20 -12.03 12.56 2.23
C ALA A 20 -12.36 11.09 2.50
N THR A 21 -13.33 10.57 1.75
CA THR A 21 -13.42 9.12 1.50
C THR A 21 -12.24 8.71 0.61
N MET A 22 -11.54 7.64 1.00
CA MET A 22 -10.46 7.07 0.22
C MET A 22 -11.02 6.41 -1.05
N ASN A 23 -10.57 6.85 -2.22
CA ASN A 23 -10.87 6.20 -3.49
C ASN A 23 -9.58 5.65 -4.12
N ALA A 24 -9.70 4.87 -5.19
CA ALA A 24 -8.55 4.24 -5.84
C ALA A 24 -7.51 5.26 -6.31
N GLN A 25 -7.93 6.41 -6.87
CA GLN A 25 -7.00 7.43 -7.36
C GLN A 25 -6.16 8.04 -6.24
N LYS A 26 -6.79 8.41 -5.11
CA LYS A 26 -6.09 8.93 -3.93
C LYS A 26 -5.16 7.88 -3.35
N TYR A 27 -5.61 6.64 -3.26
CA TYR A 27 -4.80 5.52 -2.78
C TYR A 27 -3.53 5.33 -3.65
N ILE A 28 -3.70 5.32 -4.97
CA ILE A 28 -2.60 5.17 -5.93
C ILE A 28 -1.62 6.34 -5.85
N LYS A 29 -2.10 7.58 -5.74
CA LYS A 29 -1.26 8.77 -5.80
C LYS A 29 -0.58 9.11 -4.47
N GLU A 30 -1.28 8.91 -3.36
CA GLU A 30 -0.86 9.44 -2.06
C GLU A 30 -0.35 8.34 -1.12
N VAL A 31 -0.85 7.11 -1.28
CA VAL A 31 -0.58 6.03 -0.33
C VAL A 31 0.48 5.04 -0.84
N LEU A 32 0.29 4.47 -2.03
CA LEU A 32 1.21 3.45 -2.56
C LEU A 32 2.67 3.94 -2.71
N PRO A 33 2.96 5.20 -3.14
CA PRO A 33 4.32 5.69 -3.25
C PRO A 33 5.01 5.81 -1.89
N VAL A 34 4.29 6.24 -0.85
CA VAL A 34 4.81 6.33 0.52
C VAL A 34 5.14 4.93 1.04
N ALA A 35 4.24 3.97 0.86
CA ALA A 35 4.47 2.59 1.27
C ALA A 35 5.67 1.95 0.56
N LEU A 36 5.79 2.14 -0.76
CA LEU A 36 6.91 1.61 -1.53
C LEU A 36 8.24 2.22 -1.07
N LYS A 37 8.29 3.54 -0.90
CA LYS A 37 9.49 4.26 -0.44
C LYS A 37 9.89 3.82 0.98
N SER A 38 8.93 3.73 1.89
CA SER A 38 9.18 3.30 3.27
C SER A 38 9.62 1.84 3.33
N GLY A 39 8.95 0.93 2.62
CA GLY A 39 9.33 -0.48 2.59
C GLY A 39 10.73 -0.69 2.03
N LYS A 40 11.11 0.01 0.95
CA LYS A 40 12.49 -0.01 0.43
C LYS A 40 13.51 0.48 1.45
N LYS A 41 13.18 1.56 2.17
CA LYS A 41 14.08 2.14 3.19
C LYS A 41 14.24 1.21 4.40
N MET A 42 13.16 0.58 4.86
CA MET A 42 13.13 -0.16 6.12
C MET A 42 13.48 -1.65 5.94
N LEU A 43 13.01 -2.29 4.86
CA LEU A 43 13.10 -3.74 4.65
C LEU A 43 14.00 -4.12 3.46
N GLY A 44 14.55 -3.13 2.75
CA GLY A 44 15.40 -3.38 1.59
C GLY A 44 14.65 -3.99 0.41
N LYS A 45 15.16 -5.11 -0.11
CA LYS A 45 14.70 -5.72 -1.37
C LYS A 45 13.69 -6.85 -1.21
N ASN A 46 13.63 -7.52 -0.05
CA ASN A 46 12.87 -8.76 0.13
C ASN A 46 11.77 -8.56 1.18
N TRP A 47 10.59 -8.15 0.73
CA TRP A 47 9.43 -7.95 1.61
C TRP A 47 8.12 -8.04 0.84
N THR A 48 7.03 -8.25 1.57
CA THR A 48 5.68 -8.36 1.01
C THR A 48 4.83 -7.18 1.47
N TYR A 49 4.18 -6.51 0.52
CA TYR A 49 3.18 -5.50 0.82
C TYR A 49 1.81 -6.16 1.01
N GLN A 50 1.25 -6.07 2.22
CA GLN A 50 -0.05 -6.64 2.54
C GLN A 50 -1.11 -5.54 2.74
N GLN A 51 -2.30 -5.78 2.20
CA GLN A 51 -3.49 -4.93 2.35
C GLN A 51 -4.76 -5.81 2.44
N ASP A 52 -5.86 -5.23 2.92
CA ASP A 52 -7.16 -5.90 2.94
C ASP A 52 -7.89 -5.79 1.58
N GLY A 53 -9.16 -6.22 1.53
CA GLY A 53 -10.00 -6.23 0.32
C GLY A 53 -10.83 -4.96 0.09
N ALA A 54 -10.49 -3.82 0.69
CA ALA A 54 -11.25 -2.58 0.46
C ALA A 54 -11.23 -2.16 -1.03
N THR A 55 -12.31 -1.54 -1.52
CA THR A 55 -12.46 -1.17 -2.95
C THR A 55 -11.25 -0.42 -3.55
N PRO A 56 -10.60 0.55 -2.86
CA PRO A 56 -9.40 1.21 -3.39
C PRO A 56 -8.19 0.27 -3.53
N HIS A 57 -8.11 -0.77 -2.69
CA HIS A 57 -7.03 -1.74 -2.66
C HIS A 57 -7.19 -2.75 -3.79
N THR A 58 -8.42 -3.19 -4.08
CA THR A 58 -8.73 -4.20 -5.11
C THR A 58 -8.93 -3.61 -6.51
N HIS A 59 -9.02 -2.28 -6.63
CA HIS A 59 -9.09 -1.62 -7.93
C HIS A 59 -7.93 -2.04 -8.85
N HIS A 60 -8.23 -2.41 -10.10
CA HIS A 60 -7.27 -3.01 -11.04
C HIS A 60 -5.97 -2.18 -11.21
N LEU A 61 -6.05 -0.85 -11.22
CA LEU A 61 -4.86 0.02 -11.29
C LEU A 61 -4.01 -0.02 -10.01
N SER A 62 -4.63 -0.15 -8.84
CA SER A 62 -3.92 -0.28 -7.57
C SER A 62 -3.17 -1.62 -7.53
N GLN A 63 -3.85 -2.70 -7.92
CA GLN A 63 -3.26 -4.04 -8.01
C GLN A 63 -2.12 -4.08 -9.03
N LYS A 64 -2.30 -3.47 -10.21
CA LYS A 64 -1.25 -3.34 -11.22
C LYS A 64 -0.01 -2.63 -10.68
N LEU A 65 -0.17 -1.51 -9.97
CA LEU A 65 0.96 -0.80 -9.36
C LEU A 65 1.66 -1.67 -8.30
N CYS A 66 0.89 -2.40 -7.48
CA CYS A 66 1.46 -3.34 -6.52
C CYS A 66 2.33 -4.40 -7.19
N VAL A 67 1.82 -5.06 -8.24
CA VAL A 67 2.54 -6.10 -8.99
C VAL A 67 3.76 -5.54 -9.73
N ASP A 68 3.64 -4.37 -10.36
CA ASP A 68 4.69 -3.80 -11.20
C ASP A 68 5.88 -3.24 -10.37
N HIS A 69 5.66 -2.85 -9.11
CA HIS A 69 6.65 -2.06 -8.35
C HIS A 69 7.07 -2.61 -7.00
N PHE A 70 6.24 -3.41 -6.33
CA PHE A 70 6.59 -3.98 -5.03
C PHE A 70 7.32 -5.31 -5.23
N PRO A 71 8.30 -5.67 -4.36
CA PRO A 71 9.03 -6.94 -4.52
C PRO A 71 8.12 -8.17 -4.43
N SER A 72 7.12 -8.09 -3.56
CA SER A 72 6.03 -9.04 -3.43
C SER A 72 4.82 -8.27 -2.90
N SER A 73 3.62 -8.69 -3.31
CA SER A 73 2.38 -8.11 -2.80
C SER A 73 1.35 -9.19 -2.51
N TYR A 74 0.56 -9.00 -1.46
CA TYR A 74 -0.48 -9.91 -1.03
C TYR A 74 -1.77 -9.12 -0.74
N GLY A 75 -2.82 -9.43 -1.50
CA GLY A 75 -4.17 -8.90 -1.32
C GLY A 75 -5.18 -10.04 -1.34
N LEU A 76 -6.31 -9.88 -0.63
CA LEU A 76 -7.33 -10.92 -0.46
C LEU A 76 -7.92 -11.46 -1.78
N GLU A 77 -7.85 -10.70 -2.88
CA GLU A 77 -8.35 -11.12 -4.20
C GLU A 77 -7.34 -11.89 -5.07
N LEU A 78 -6.07 -12.00 -4.68
CA LEU A 78 -5.07 -12.81 -5.40
C LEU A 78 -5.13 -14.30 -5.02
N ARG A 79 -6.17 -14.72 -4.31
CA ARG A 79 -6.47 -16.12 -3.98
C ARG A 79 -7.43 -16.70 -5.05
N ASN A 80 -6.94 -16.86 -6.28
CA ASN A 80 -7.60 -17.70 -7.29
C ASN A 80 -6.73 -18.93 -7.57
#